data_AF-A0A1I5T0C1-F1
#
_entry.id   AF-A0A1I5T0C1-F1
#
_cell.length_a   1.000
_cell.length_b   1.000
_cell.length_c   1.000
_cell.angle_alpha   90.00
_cell.angle_beta   90.00
_cell.angle_gamma   90.00
#
_symmetry.space_group_name_H-M   'P 1'
#
loop_
_entity.id
_entity.type
_entity.pdbx_description
1 polymer ?
#
loop_
_entity_poly.entity_id
_entity_poly.type
_entity_poly.pdbx_seq_one_letter_code
_entity_poly.pdbx_strand_id
1 'polypeptide(L)'
;MRPAVLALPLVLTVSLAGCSDSEPPAASSSKLTTASARPTPPVLNGVRPGAEKKSSLDGNWTTAGSGSRRVALFLYRGAAALNAPGFCTGTVDASGKIKLTCANGSRDRLTGHAELRSGKLVVSWTGGRRDVLHRRAG
;
A
#
# COMPACT_ATOMS: atom_id res chain seq x y z
N MET A 1 -30.38 -31.83 21.44
CA MET A 1 -30.32 -32.62 20.19
C MET A 1 -29.09 -32.16 19.41
N ARG A 2 -28.11 -33.04 19.19
CA ARG A 2 -26.88 -32.77 18.43
C ARG A 2 -27.02 -33.40 17.05
N PRO A 3 -26.67 -32.70 15.96
CA PRO A 3 -26.25 -33.36 14.73
C PRO A 3 -24.73 -33.28 14.60
N ALA A 4 -24.09 -34.44 14.60
CA ALA A 4 -22.80 -34.67 13.95
C ALA A 4 -23.03 -34.72 12.43
N VAL A 5 -22.00 -34.43 11.61
CA VAL A 5 -21.62 -35.27 10.44
C VAL A 5 -20.51 -34.62 9.59
N LEU A 6 -19.49 -35.47 9.37
CA LEU A 6 -18.49 -35.64 8.30
C LEU A 6 -17.56 -34.50 7.83
N ALA A 7 -16.27 -34.76 8.07
CA ALA A 7 -15.13 -34.24 7.33
C ALA A 7 -14.83 -35.09 6.08
N LEU A 8 -14.40 -34.45 4.99
CA LEU A 8 -13.69 -35.09 3.88
C LEU A 8 -12.37 -34.33 3.61
N PRO A 9 -11.22 -35.01 3.51
CA PRO A 9 -9.96 -34.38 3.10
C PRO A 9 -9.80 -34.40 1.57
N LEU A 10 -9.46 -33.26 0.98
CA LEU A 10 -9.05 -33.14 -0.42
C LEU A 10 -7.51 -33.09 -0.48
N VAL A 11 -6.90 -34.06 -1.17
CA VAL A 11 -5.46 -34.16 -1.46
C VAL A 11 -5.27 -34.05 -2.98
N LEU A 12 -4.04 -33.71 -3.40
CA LEU A 12 -3.40 -33.71 -4.74
C LEU A 12 -3.15 -32.30 -5.33
N THR A 13 -2.01 -31.96 -5.95
CA THR A 13 -0.68 -32.57 -6.17
C THR A 13 0.24 -31.44 -6.67
N VAL A 14 1.50 -31.42 -6.26
CA VAL A 14 2.52 -30.47 -6.77
C VAL A 14 3.26 -31.11 -7.96
N SER A 15 3.21 -30.47 -9.13
CA SER A 15 4.04 -30.85 -10.27
C SER A 15 5.38 -30.10 -10.22
N LEU A 16 6.47 -30.82 -9.98
CA LEU A 16 7.83 -30.34 -10.23
C LEU A 16 8.12 -30.48 -11.73
N ALA A 17 8.16 -29.38 -12.47
CA ALA A 17 8.78 -29.33 -13.78
C ALA A 17 10.29 -29.14 -13.59
N GLY A 18 11.04 -30.21 -13.83
CA GLY A 18 12.48 -30.21 -13.94
C GLY A 18 12.96 -30.12 -15.40
N CYS A 19 14.28 -29.92 -15.52
CA CYS A 19 15.15 -30.03 -16.69
C CYS A 19 15.10 -28.82 -17.67
N SER A 20 16.22 -28.32 -18.20
CA SER A 20 17.44 -29.04 -18.52
C SER A 20 18.67 -28.12 -18.54
N ASP A 21 19.77 -28.67 -18.06
CA ASP A 21 21.15 -28.19 -18.10
C ASP A 21 21.73 -28.40 -19.51
N SER A 22 22.40 -27.39 -20.09
CA SER A 22 23.26 -27.52 -21.28
C SER A 22 24.12 -26.27 -21.48
N GLU A 23 25.43 -26.40 -21.31
CA GLU A 23 26.50 -25.50 -21.79
C GLU A 23 27.70 -26.36 -22.25
N PRO A 24 28.72 -25.83 -22.97
CA PRO A 24 28.76 -24.77 -24.01
C PRO A 24 29.61 -25.25 -25.25
N PRO A 25 29.99 -24.39 -26.23
CA PRO A 25 31.26 -23.66 -26.08
C PRO A 25 31.35 -22.24 -26.73
N ALA A 26 32.12 -21.40 -26.03
CA ALA A 26 33.07 -20.33 -26.43
C ALA A 26 32.79 -19.29 -27.56
N ALA A 27 32.90 -18.03 -27.09
CA ALA A 27 33.53 -16.85 -27.70
C ALA A 27 32.76 -15.99 -28.72
N SER A 28 32.21 -14.87 -28.21
CA SER A 28 32.61 -13.52 -28.64
C SER A 28 32.18 -12.50 -27.59
N SER A 29 33.18 -11.84 -26.99
CA SER A 29 33.02 -10.73 -26.04
C SER A 29 32.41 -9.51 -26.73
N SER A 30 31.08 -9.48 -26.85
CA SER A 30 30.34 -8.23 -26.92
C SER A 30 29.87 -7.92 -25.50
N LYS A 31 30.50 -6.92 -24.85
CA LYS A 31 29.96 -6.29 -23.65
C LYS A 31 28.64 -5.61 -24.02
N LEU A 32 27.56 -6.39 -24.14
CA LEU A 32 26.22 -5.86 -24.01
C LEU A 32 26.08 -5.50 -22.53
N THR A 33 26.40 -4.24 -22.21
CA THR A 33 25.84 -3.63 -21.01
C THR A 33 24.33 -3.52 -21.27
N THR A 34 23.61 -4.62 -21.01
CA THR A 34 22.17 -4.59 -20.95
C THR A 34 21.85 -3.71 -19.76
N ALA A 35 21.66 -2.41 -20.01
CA ALA A 35 21.14 -1.49 -19.02
C ALA A 35 19.80 -2.08 -18.59
N SER A 36 19.79 -2.71 -17.41
CA SER A 36 18.57 -3.22 -16.79
C SER A 36 17.71 -1.99 -16.51
N ALA A 37 16.79 -1.69 -17.42
CA ALA A 37 15.88 -0.58 -17.28
C ALA A 37 15.06 -0.86 -16.03
N ARG A 38 15.31 -0.08 -14.96
CA ARG A 38 14.56 -0.21 -13.72
C ARG A 38 13.07 0.02 -14.04
N PRO A 39 12.17 -0.89 -13.62
CA PRO A 39 10.74 -0.70 -13.81
C PRO A 39 10.30 0.66 -13.27
N THR A 40 9.57 1.41 -14.08
CA THR A 40 8.94 2.66 -13.66
C THR A 40 7.71 2.34 -12.82
N PRO A 41 7.55 2.92 -11.62
CA PRO A 41 6.34 2.74 -10.82
C PRO A 41 5.10 3.20 -11.61
N PRO A 42 3.98 2.46 -11.55
CA PRO A 42 2.76 2.83 -12.24
C PRO A 42 2.20 4.16 -11.69
N VAL A 43 1.47 4.88 -12.55
CA VAL A 43 0.70 6.06 -12.15
C VAL A 43 -0.72 5.59 -11.80
N LEU A 44 -1.14 5.81 -10.56
CA LEU A 44 -2.48 5.51 -10.08
C LEU A 44 -3.22 6.82 -9.77
N ASN A 45 -4.34 7.08 -10.46
CA ASN A 45 -5.13 8.30 -10.29
C ASN A 45 -4.28 9.58 -10.42
N GLY A 46 -3.37 9.62 -11.39
CA GLY A 46 -2.46 10.74 -11.62
C GLY A 46 -1.28 10.83 -10.66
N VAL A 47 -1.11 9.87 -9.74
CA VAL A 47 -0.05 9.86 -8.73
C VAL A 47 0.94 8.75 -9.02
N ARG A 48 2.24 9.07 -9.02
CA ARG A 48 3.33 8.09 -9.12
C ARG A 48 3.97 7.89 -7.74
N PRO A 49 3.66 6.79 -7.02
CA PRO A 49 4.28 6.54 -5.72
C PRO A 49 5.80 6.50 -5.83
N GLY A 50 6.49 7.18 -4.90
CA GLY A 50 7.95 7.24 -4.92
C GLY A 50 8.55 8.36 -5.75
N ALA A 51 7.73 9.21 -6.39
CA ALA A 51 8.21 10.39 -7.11
C ALA A 51 8.83 11.44 -6.16
N GLU A 52 8.27 11.60 -4.96
CA GLU A 52 8.75 12.59 -3.99
C GLU A 52 9.86 12.04 -3.10
N LYS A 53 10.51 12.92 -2.32
CA LYS A 53 11.46 12.51 -1.26
C LYS A 53 10.72 11.83 -0.11
N LYS A 54 11.45 11.01 0.66
CA LYS A 54 10.92 10.39 1.88
C LYS A 54 10.54 11.47 2.89
N SER A 55 9.37 11.33 3.49
CA SER A 55 8.89 12.22 4.56
C SER A 55 8.80 11.49 5.91
N SER A 56 8.71 12.23 7.01
CA SER A 56 8.41 11.65 8.32
C SER A 56 7.00 11.04 8.39
N LEU A 57 6.07 11.55 7.57
CA LEU A 57 4.69 11.08 7.45
C LEU A 57 4.60 9.70 6.79
N ASP A 58 5.61 9.30 6.00
CA ASP A 58 5.60 8.02 5.28
C ASP A 58 5.40 6.85 6.26
N GLY A 59 4.48 5.94 5.93
CA GLY A 59 4.13 4.81 6.77
C GLY A 59 2.74 4.22 6.52
N ASN A 60 2.49 3.11 7.19
CA ASN A 60 1.15 2.53 7.32
C ASN A 60 0.58 2.93 8.68
N TRP A 61 -0.55 3.62 8.66
CA TRP A 61 -1.17 4.25 9.81
C TRP A 61 -2.59 3.72 10.02
N THR A 62 -2.89 3.27 11.23
CA THR A 62 -4.20 2.69 11.55
C THR A 62 -4.79 3.22 12.86
N THR A 63 -6.11 3.22 13.00
CA THR A 63 -6.75 3.44 14.31
C THR A 63 -6.24 2.41 15.32
N ALA A 64 -6.09 2.81 16.59
CA ALA A 64 -5.77 1.88 17.67
C ALA A 64 -7.01 1.10 18.14
N GLY A 65 -6.79 -0.14 18.59
CA GLY A 65 -7.77 -0.96 19.29
C GLY A 65 -8.79 -1.69 18.39
N SER A 66 -9.32 -2.79 18.92
CA SER A 66 -10.51 -3.47 18.38
C SER A 66 -11.77 -2.65 18.71
N GLY A 67 -12.71 -2.55 17.77
CA GLY A 67 -14.02 -1.91 17.99
C GLY A 67 -14.15 -0.44 17.54
N SER A 68 -13.05 0.26 17.25
CA SER A 68 -13.13 1.58 16.59
C SER A 68 -13.42 1.41 15.09
N ARG A 69 -14.12 2.37 14.45
CA ARG A 69 -14.35 2.31 13.00
C ARG A 69 -12.99 2.40 12.30
N ARG A 70 -12.54 1.27 11.77
CA ARG A 70 -11.19 1.10 11.22
C ARG A 70 -10.89 2.16 10.17
N VAL A 71 -9.80 2.88 10.40
CA VAL A 71 -9.16 3.73 9.39
C VAL A 71 -7.78 3.15 9.11
N ALA A 72 -7.44 3.01 7.84
CA ALA A 72 -6.13 2.54 7.40
C ALA A 72 -5.64 3.49 6.30
N LEU A 73 -4.63 4.28 6.62
CA LEU A 73 -4.04 5.27 5.73
C LEU A 73 -2.58 4.90 5.47
N PHE A 74 -2.22 4.78 4.20
CA PHE A 74 -0.86 4.57 3.75
C PHE A 74 -0.35 5.83 3.10
N LEU A 75 0.81 6.32 3.56
CA LEU A 75 1.50 7.47 3.01
C LEU A 75 2.88 7.02 2.52
N TYR A 76 3.24 7.37 1.29
CA TYR A 76 4.53 7.02 0.72
C TYR A 76 4.95 8.01 -0.34
N ARG A 77 5.95 8.85 -0.01
CA ARG A 77 6.70 9.63 -1.00
C ARG A 77 5.80 10.32 -2.03
N GLY A 78 4.89 11.15 -1.53
CA GLY A 78 3.95 11.93 -2.34
C GLY A 78 2.58 11.26 -2.55
N ALA A 79 2.49 9.95 -2.36
CA ALA A 79 1.25 9.20 -2.53
C ALA A 79 0.51 8.98 -1.20
N ALA A 80 -0.82 9.00 -1.25
CA ALA A 80 -1.70 8.70 -0.15
C ALA A 80 -2.77 7.68 -0.59
N ALA A 81 -3.00 6.65 0.23
CA ALA A 81 -4.03 5.66 0.01
C ALA A 81 -4.79 5.38 1.31
N LEU A 82 -6.08 5.72 1.33
CA LEU A 82 -7.02 5.33 2.37
C LEU A 82 -7.63 3.98 1.98
N ASN A 83 -7.36 2.93 2.75
CA ASN A 83 -7.81 1.57 2.49
C ASN A 83 -9.02 1.15 3.36
N ALA A 84 -9.41 1.98 4.33
CA ALA A 84 -10.61 1.81 5.15
C ALA A 84 -11.08 3.18 5.69
N PRO A 85 -12.39 3.44 5.83
CA PRO A 85 -13.52 2.52 5.60
C PRO A 85 -13.93 2.34 4.13
N GLY A 86 -13.36 3.11 3.22
CA GLY A 86 -13.48 2.92 1.77
C GLY A 86 -12.10 3.00 1.13
N PHE A 87 -12.04 2.72 -0.17
CA PHE A 87 -10.81 2.84 -0.94
C PHE A 87 -10.74 4.22 -1.61
N CYS A 88 -9.77 5.03 -1.19
CA CYS A 88 -9.48 6.31 -1.80
C CYS A 88 -7.98 6.45 -2.03
N THR A 89 -7.58 7.08 -3.13
CA THR A 89 -6.16 7.31 -3.42
C THR A 89 -5.93 8.74 -3.89
N GLY A 90 -4.71 9.21 -3.76
CA GLY A 90 -4.31 10.52 -4.23
C GLY A 90 -2.96 10.90 -3.65
N THR A 91 -2.81 12.16 -3.24
CA THR A 91 -1.53 12.73 -2.86
C THR A 91 -1.46 13.14 -1.40
N VAL A 92 -0.24 13.17 -0.89
CA VAL A 92 0.17 13.92 0.29
C VAL A 92 1.40 14.74 -0.07
N ASP A 93 1.42 16.03 0.23
CA ASP A 93 2.61 16.85 0.01
C ASP A 93 3.51 16.90 1.26
N ALA A 94 4.67 17.56 1.13
CA ALA A 94 5.64 17.70 2.22
C ALA A 94 5.10 18.50 3.42
N SER A 95 4.07 19.34 3.24
CA SER A 95 3.39 20.05 4.31
C SER A 95 2.35 19.20 5.02
N GLY A 96 2.03 18.01 4.50
CA GLY A 96 1.03 17.11 5.04
C GLY A 96 -0.38 17.32 4.46
N LYS A 97 -0.55 18.18 3.46
CA LYS A 97 -1.84 18.36 2.79
C LYS A 97 -2.18 17.12 1.98
N ILE A 98 -3.36 16.58 2.21
CA ILE A 98 -3.89 15.38 1.56
C ILE A 98 -4.99 15.78 0.57
N LYS A 99 -4.95 15.18 -0.63
CA LYS A 99 -6.06 15.19 -1.60
C LYS A 99 -6.31 13.76 -2.08
N LEU A 100 -7.53 13.27 -1.91
CA LEU A 100 -7.93 11.92 -2.30
C LEU A 100 -9.13 11.95 -3.25
N THR A 101 -9.26 10.88 -4.03
CA THR A 101 -10.45 10.50 -4.79
C THR A 101 -10.89 9.12 -4.32
N CYS A 102 -12.17 8.95 -4.00
CA CYS A 102 -12.71 7.70 -3.47
C CYS A 102 -13.45 6.91 -4.55
N ALA A 103 -13.16 5.61 -4.67
CA ALA A 103 -13.79 4.72 -5.63
C ALA A 103 -15.30 4.55 -5.40
N ASN A 104 -15.75 4.69 -4.15
CA ASN A 104 -17.16 4.61 -3.77
C ASN A 104 -17.89 5.97 -3.80
N GLY A 105 -17.27 7.02 -4.31
CA GLY A 105 -17.86 8.37 -4.37
C GLY A 105 -18.00 9.10 -3.03
N SER A 106 -17.53 8.51 -1.91
CA SER A 106 -17.58 9.15 -0.59
C SER A 106 -16.83 10.48 -0.57
N ARG A 107 -17.36 11.46 0.16
CA ARG A 107 -16.77 12.80 0.30
C ARG A 107 -16.12 13.06 1.67
N ASP A 108 -16.20 12.12 2.61
CA ASP A 108 -15.82 12.30 4.01
C ASP A 108 -14.33 12.60 4.23
N ARG A 109 -13.46 12.12 3.34
CA ARG A 109 -11.99 12.16 3.47
C ARG A 109 -11.29 12.54 2.17
N LEU A 110 -11.84 13.48 1.41
CA LEU A 110 -11.24 13.90 0.14
C LEU A 110 -10.12 14.92 0.32
N THR A 111 -10.17 15.76 1.36
CA THR A 111 -9.14 16.78 1.60
C THR A 111 -8.90 16.93 3.09
N GLY A 112 -7.65 16.93 3.49
CA GLY A 112 -7.25 17.04 4.89
C GLY A 112 -5.80 17.43 5.06
N HIS A 113 -5.36 17.44 6.31
CA HIS A 113 -3.98 17.76 6.70
C HIS A 113 -3.50 16.73 7.72
N ALA A 114 -2.37 16.10 7.42
CA ALA A 114 -1.71 15.11 8.27
C ALA A 114 -0.52 15.73 9.00
N GLU A 115 -0.43 15.45 10.29
CA GLU A 115 0.64 15.95 11.15
C GLU A 115 1.08 14.86 12.12
N LEU A 116 2.39 14.77 12.37
CA LEU A 116 2.91 13.91 13.43
C LEU A 116 2.87 14.63 14.78
N ARG A 117 2.18 14.05 15.75
CA ARG A 117 2.12 14.52 17.13
C ARG A 117 2.45 13.36 18.07
N SER A 118 3.58 13.46 18.76
CA SER A 118 4.03 12.45 19.74
C SER A 118 4.00 11.01 19.18
N GLY A 119 4.51 10.83 17.95
CA GLY A 119 4.58 9.52 17.28
C GLY A 119 3.26 9.01 16.67
N LYS A 120 2.16 9.78 16.80
CA LYS A 120 0.86 9.47 16.19
C LYS A 120 0.63 10.38 14.99
N LEU A 121 -0.01 9.85 13.96
CA LEU A 121 -0.45 10.64 12.82
C LEU A 121 -1.85 11.18 13.10
N VAL A 122 -1.98 12.48 13.26
CA VAL A 122 -3.26 13.18 13.38
C VAL A 122 -3.65 13.68 12.00
N VAL A 123 -4.82 13.28 11.51
CA VAL A 123 -5.34 13.76 10.23
C VAL A 123 -6.63 14.53 10.48
N SER A 124 -6.61 15.81 10.15
CA SER A 124 -7.78 16.69 10.21
C SER A 124 -8.36 16.83 8.81
N TRP A 125 -9.59 16.39 8.62
CA TRP A 125 -10.29 16.45 7.34
C TRP A 125 -11.15 17.70 7.23
N THR A 126 -11.38 18.14 6.00
CA THR A 126 -12.39 19.15 5.69
C THR A 126 -13.76 18.63 6.13
N GLY A 127 -14.57 19.46 6.78
CA GLY A 127 -15.83 19.04 7.41
C GLY A 127 -15.70 18.60 8.88
N GLY A 128 -14.52 18.78 9.49
CA GLY A 128 -14.33 18.69 10.95
C GLY A 128 -14.01 17.30 11.48
N ARG A 129 -14.04 16.27 10.64
CA ARG A 129 -13.62 14.91 11.04
C ARG A 129 -12.13 14.90 11.38
N ARG A 130 -11.77 14.19 12.45
CA ARG A 130 -10.39 14.02 12.88
C ARG A 130 -10.09 12.55 13.14
N ASP A 131 -9.03 12.04 12.53
CA ASP A 131 -8.49 10.71 12.78
C ASP A 131 -7.17 10.80 13.56
N VAL A 132 -6.99 9.93 14.55
CA VAL A 132 -5.71 9.76 15.26
C VAL A 132 -5.24 8.34 15.03
N LEU A 133 -4.14 8.22 14.29
CA LEU A 133 -3.64 6.96 13.76
C LEU A 133 -2.27 6.63 14.36
N HIS A 134 -2.04 5.34 14.52
CA HIS A 134 -0.81 4.76 15.07
C HIS A 134 -0.07 4.09 13.93
N ARG A 135 1.26 4.18 13.98
CA ARG A 135 2.10 3.46 13.02
C ARG A 135 1.88 1.97 13.24
N ARG A 136 1.54 1.25 12.17
CA ARG A 136 1.46 -0.20 12.22
C ARG A 136 2.87 -0.75 12.37
N ALA A 137 3.11 -1.56 13.40
CA ALA A 137 4.33 -2.35 13.51
C ALA A 137 4.38 -3.32 12.31
N GLY A 138 5.53 -3.38 11.66
CA GLY A 138 5.78 -4.31 10.54
C GLY A 138 5.79 -5.75 11.00
#